data_AF-A0A935HEH1-F1
#
_entry.id   AF-A0A935HEH1-F1
#
_cell.length_a   1.000
_cell.length_b   1.000
_cell.length_c   1.000
_cell.angle_alpha   90.00
_cell.angle_beta   90.00
_cell.angle_gamma   90.00
#
_symmetry.space_group_name_H-M   'P 1'
#
loop_
_entity.id
_entity.type
_entity.pdbx_description
1 polymer ?
#
loop_
_entity_poly.entity_id
_entity_poly.type
_entity_poly.pdbx_seq_one_letter_code
_entity_poly.pdbx_strand_id
1 'polypeptide(L)'
;MLHKFKGYLQTDGYDAYETFDKVEGVTPFCCWAHARRKFYEAKDYDKANADAVLSLIQDLYKIESYCRDENFTPEQIKPSA
;
A
#
# COMPACT_ATOMS: atom_id res chain seq x y z
N MET A 1 -2.75 -22.85 -0.40
CA MET A 1 -4.09 -22.28 -0.68
C MET A 1 -4.45 -21.30 0.44
N LEU A 2 -4.82 -20.06 0.11
CA LEU A 2 -5.30 -19.03 1.06
C LEU A 2 -6.73 -19.28 1.55
N HIS A 3 -7.32 -20.46 1.27
CA HIS A 3 -8.69 -20.89 1.58
C HIS A 3 -9.21 -20.67 3.02
N LYS A 4 -8.33 -20.42 4.00
CA LYS A 4 -8.69 -20.13 5.40
C LYS A 4 -8.18 -18.78 5.90
N PHE A 5 -7.51 -18.01 5.04
CA PHE A 5 -7.02 -16.69 5.41
C PHE A 5 -8.20 -15.73 5.54
N LYS A 6 -8.16 -14.92 6.60
CA LYS A 6 -9.06 -13.79 6.81
C LYS A 6 -8.21 -12.61 7.28
N GLY A 7 -8.49 -11.42 6.77
CA GLY A 7 -7.73 -10.21 7.06
C GLY A 7 -7.32 -9.47 5.79
N TYR A 8 -6.29 -8.63 5.92
CA TYR A 8 -5.82 -7.78 4.83
C TYR A 8 -4.84 -8.53 3.93
N LEU A 9 -5.12 -8.56 2.63
CA LEU A 9 -4.27 -9.20 1.63
C LEU A 9 -3.60 -8.14 0.76
N GLN A 10 -2.30 -7.96 0.91
CA GLN A 10 -1.56 -7.05 0.02
C GLN A 10 -1.32 -7.72 -1.34
N THR A 11 -1.59 -7.00 -2.42
CA THR A 11 -1.32 -7.45 -3.79
C THR A 11 -0.46 -6.42 -4.53
N ASP A 12 0.13 -6.81 -5.65
CA ASP A 12 0.85 -5.89 -6.56
C ASP A 12 -0.10 -5.06 -7.44
N GLY A 13 -1.41 -5.30 -7.37
CA GLY A 13 -2.43 -4.66 -8.21
C GLY A 13 -2.66 -5.34 -9.55
N TYR A 14 -2.19 -6.58 -9.75
CA TYR A 14 -2.52 -7.34 -10.96
C TYR A 14 -3.98 -7.79 -10.98
N ASP A 15 -4.67 -7.58 -12.11
CA ASP A 15 -6.11 -7.82 -12.29
C ASP A 15 -6.56 -9.23 -11.89
N ALA A 16 -5.70 -10.24 -12.05
CA ALA A 16 -6.04 -11.62 -11.64
C ALA A 16 -6.33 -11.74 -10.13
N TYR A 17 -5.87 -10.79 -9.32
CA TYR A 17 -6.11 -10.75 -7.88
C TYR A 17 -7.45 -10.11 -7.48
N GLU A 18 -8.18 -9.46 -8.40
CA GLU A 18 -9.55 -8.96 -8.14
C GLU A 18 -10.53 -10.08 -7.74
N THR A 19 -10.20 -11.34 -8.06
CA THR A 19 -10.98 -12.47 -7.56
C THR A 19 -11.05 -12.53 -6.03
N PHE A 20 -10.11 -11.91 -5.31
CA PHE A 20 -10.09 -11.86 -3.86
C PHE A 20 -11.07 -10.84 -3.26
N ASP A 21 -11.57 -9.88 -4.05
CA ASP A 21 -12.63 -8.95 -3.60
C ASP A 21 -13.93 -9.69 -3.26
N LYS A 22 -14.12 -10.88 -3.83
CA LYS A 22 -15.31 -11.72 -3.63
C LYS A 22 -15.12 -12.75 -2.52
N VAL A 23 -13.95 -12.83 -1.90
CA VAL A 23 -13.67 -13.81 -0.84
C VAL A 23 -14.06 -13.21 0.51
N GLU A 24 -15.08 -13.81 1.12
CA GLU A 24 -15.59 -13.36 2.42
C GLU A 24 -14.50 -13.36 3.50
N GLY A 25 -14.35 -12.23 4.19
CA GLY A 25 -13.37 -12.05 5.26
C GLY A 25 -11.96 -11.71 4.78
N VAL A 26 -11.76 -11.51 3.47
CA VAL A 26 -10.51 -10.98 2.90
C VAL A 26 -10.74 -9.54 2.46
N THR A 27 -9.84 -8.64 2.86
CA THR A 27 -9.81 -7.26 2.39
C THR A 27 -8.52 -7.06 1.57
N PRO A 28 -8.58 -7.16 0.24
CA PRO A 28 -7.41 -6.92 -0.59
C PRO A 28 -7.04 -5.42 -0.60
N PHE A 29 -5.75 -5.13 -0.76
CA PHE A 29 -5.26 -3.77 -0.96
C PHE A 29 -3.98 -3.76 -1.81
N CYS A 30 -3.73 -2.65 -2.51
CA CYS A 30 -2.58 -2.53 -3.41
C CYS A 30 -1.29 -2.19 -2.65
N CYS A 31 -0.16 -2.60 -3.21
CA CYS A 31 1.16 -2.35 -2.66
C CYS A 31 1.71 -0.96 -3.06
N TRP A 32 2.04 -0.14 -2.07
CA TRP A 32 2.66 1.18 -2.31
C TRP A 32 4.01 1.11 -3.03
N ALA A 33 4.79 0.04 -2.86
CA ALA A 33 6.06 -0.11 -3.58
C ALA A 33 5.85 -0.28 -5.09
N HIS A 34 4.79 -1.00 -5.49
CA HIS A 34 4.41 -1.17 -6.90
C HIS A 34 3.86 0.14 -7.48
N ALA A 35 2.98 0.84 -6.74
CA ALA A 35 2.49 2.15 -7.13
C ALA A 35 3.63 3.18 -7.31
N ARG A 36 4.58 3.25 -6.36
CA ARG A 36 5.73 4.15 -6.41
C ARG A 36 6.58 3.97 -7.67
N ARG A 37 6.80 2.72 -8.10
CA ARG A 37 7.57 2.41 -9.33
C ARG A 37 6.92 3.06 -10.56
N LYS A 38 5.58 3.00 -10.67
CA LYS A 38 4.84 3.61 -11.78
C LYS A 38 4.97 5.13 -11.80
N PHE A 39 4.93 5.78 -10.64
CA PHE A 39 5.17 7.23 -10.58
C PHE A 39 6.62 7.59 -10.87
N TYR A 40 7.59 6.75 -10.51
CA TYR A 40 8.98 6.96 -10.91
C TYR A 40 9.16 6.87 -12.44
N GLU A 41 8.56 5.87 -13.08
CA GLU A 41 8.53 5.74 -14.56
C GLU A 41 7.83 6.94 -15.22
N ALA A 42 6.76 7.47 -14.61
CA ALA A 42 6.00 8.60 -15.14
C ALA A 42 6.77 9.94 -15.15
N LYS A 43 7.92 10.04 -14.47
CA LYS A 43 8.75 11.25 -14.44
C LYS A 43 9.22 11.71 -15.82
N ASP A 44 9.38 10.76 -16.74
CA ASP A 44 9.79 11.03 -18.12
C ASP A 44 8.69 11.72 -18.95
N TYR A 45 7.44 11.70 -18.46
CA TYR A 45 6.26 12.26 -19.13
C TYR A 45 5.69 13.48 -18.40
N ASP A 46 5.55 13.40 -17.09
CA ASP A 46 5.06 14.49 -16.23
C ASP A 46 5.81 14.52 -14.91
N LYS A 47 6.99 15.15 -14.96
CA LYS A 47 7.89 15.25 -13.81
C LYS A 47 7.27 15.94 -12.61
N ALA A 48 6.48 17.00 -12.82
CA ALA A 48 5.97 17.83 -11.75
C ALA A 48 4.96 17.04 -10.88
N ASN A 49 3.99 16.40 -11.53
CA ASN A 49 2.99 15.60 -10.81
C ASN A 49 3.60 14.29 -10.28
N ALA A 50 4.49 13.65 -11.03
CA ALA A 50 5.19 12.46 -10.57
C ALA A 50 6.01 12.72 -9.30
N ASP A 51 6.82 13.78 -9.27
CA ASP A 51 7.62 14.14 -8.09
C ASP A 51 6.73 14.54 -6.89
N ALA A 52 5.58 15.18 -7.13
CA ALA A 52 4.62 15.50 -6.08
C ALA A 52 4.07 14.22 -5.40
N VAL A 53 3.63 13.23 -6.19
CA VAL A 53 3.13 11.95 -5.64
C VAL A 53 4.23 11.15 -4.96
N LEU A 54 5.44 11.10 -5.55
CA LEU A 54 6.58 10.43 -4.94
C LEU A 54 6.95 11.03 -3.58
N SER A 55 6.82 12.34 -3.41
CA SER A 55 7.04 13.02 -2.14
C SER A 55 6.02 12.60 -1.08
N LEU A 56 4.73 12.52 -1.45
CA LEU A 56 3.68 12.04 -0.55
C LEU A 56 3.90 10.58 -0.12
N ILE A 57 4.29 9.71 -1.05
CA ILE A 57 4.64 8.30 -0.72
C ILE A 57 5.86 8.26 0.21
N GLN A 58 6.84 9.14 0.01
CA GLN A 58 7.99 9.22 0.90
C GLN A 58 7.61 9.65 2.31
N ASP A 59 6.67 10.58 2.47
CA ASP A 59 6.16 10.97 3.78
C ASP A 59 5.39 9.83 4.47
N LEU A 60 4.64 9.02 3.71
CA LEU A 60 4.03 7.80 4.23
C LEU A 60 5.08 6.82 4.77
N TYR A 61 6.17 6.58 4.03
CA TYR A 61 7.25 5.71 4.49
C TYR A 61 8.00 6.25 5.72
N LYS A 62 8.09 7.57 5.90
CA LYS A 62 8.63 8.16 7.13
C LYS A 62 7.74 7.82 8.32
N ILE A 63 6.42 7.90 8.17
CA ILE A 63 5.46 7.50 9.20
C ILE A 63 5.61 6.01 9.52
N GLU A 64 5.67 5.15 8.50
CA GLU A 64 5.89 3.71 8.70
C GLU A 64 7.21 3.40 9.42
N SER A 65 8.30 4.12 9.09
CA SER A 65 9.59 4.00 9.79
C SER A 65 9.46 4.42 11.24
N TYR A 66 8.88 5.59 11.50
CA TYR A 66 8.66 6.10 12.85
C TYR A 66 7.86 5.11 13.71
N CYS A 67 6.72 4.61 13.21
CA CYS A 67 5.92 3.63 13.94
C CYS A 67 6.70 2.34 14.24
N ARG A 68 7.60 1.91 13.34
CA ARG A 68 8.44 0.74 13.54
C ARG A 68 9.52 1.00 14.59
N ASP A 69 10.19 2.13 14.52
CA ASP A 69 11.28 2.50 15.43
C ASP A 69 10.75 2.66 16.86
N GLU A 70 9.53 3.18 17.01
CA GLU A 70 8.83 3.31 18.30
C GLU A 70 8.05 2.04 18.72
N ASN A 71 8.12 0.95 17.95
CA ASN A 71 7.44 -0.32 18.22
C ASN A 71 5.92 -0.20 18.45
N PHE A 72 5.24 0.60 17.64
CA PHE A 72 3.78 0.76 17.72
C PHE A 72 3.05 -0.56 17.44
N THR A 73 1.99 -0.83 18.20
CA THR A 73 1.10 -1.97 17.91
C THR A 73 0.19 -1.67 16.72
N PRO A 74 -0.37 -2.70 16.07
CA PRO A 74 -1.34 -2.51 14.98
C PRO A 74 -2.53 -1.61 15.36
N GLU A 75 -2.96 -1.66 16.62
CA GLU A 75 -4.05 -0.85 17.15
C GLU A 75 -3.67 0.64 17.25
N GLN A 76 -2.38 0.94 17.49
CA GLN A 76 -1.85 2.31 17.54
C GLN A 76 -1.60 2.89 16.15
N ILE A 77 -1.31 2.04 15.17
CA ILE A 77 -1.08 2.45 13.76
C ILE A 77 -2.41 2.69 13.04
N LYS A 78 -3.46 1.94 13.40
CA LYS A 78 -4.79 2.16 12.82
C LYS A 78 -5.30 3.56 13.19
N PRO A 79 -5.61 4.42 12.21
CA PRO A 79 -6.29 5.68 12.52
C PRO A 79 -7.62 5.34 13.19
N SER A 80 -7.89 5.97 14.33
CA SER A 80 -9.22 5.97 14.94
C SER A 80 -10.17 6.63 13.95
N ALA A 81 -10.95 5.81 13.25
CA ALA A 81 -12.00 6.24 12.33
C ALA A 81 -13.08 7.03 13.06
#